data_AF-A0A352PJT6-F1
#
_entry.id   AF-A0A352PJT6-F1
#
_cell.length_a   1.000
_cell.length_b   1.000
_cell.length_c   1.000
_cell.angle_alpha   90.00
_cell.angle_beta   90.00
_cell.angle_gamma   90.00
#
_symmetry.space_group_name_H-M   'P 1'
#
loop_
_entity.id
_entity.type
_entity.pdbx_description
1 polymer ?
#
loop_
_entity_poly.entity_id
_entity_poly.type
_entity_poly.pdbx_seq_one_letter_code
_entity_poly.pdbx_strand_id
1 'polypeptide(L)'
;MAKFGDRRITGNPETGSPEAEGTRHKDYDLIFRKFLISRYATGEKLGSQNLYLAGKNLYASLYHPENIDSLIDLSEKFPDRIDIMKSPLSSKPETIPTEDEFVKEFRKILTRGIDYDKCISEAAREQLSRVAQLSEQTVIWTEGDSAGVPEKGLPGSREQLYKIAGTRIYDIRKDIAKDRNAKRSDVILIVAEEGKMRFITDVVKSFHEKQISTIIIIEDRLQNIIQAIEMIKKQFGESVDVFPVWVRQSEFKDKTEDGKSLEECLFDYNAIDSISELMMVLDKNNLFSSEHKVGSIFDLDGVLLDDEKRRELQISALVAEFQKNGWI
;
A
#
# COMPACT_ATOMS: atom_id res chain seq x y z
N MET A 1 -54.11 12.24 3.91
CA MET A 1 -53.65 11.32 4.97
C MET A 1 -53.43 9.94 4.36
N ALA A 2 -52.21 9.70 3.86
CA ALA A 2 -51.80 8.41 3.33
C ALA A 2 -51.06 7.66 4.44
N LYS A 3 -51.57 6.50 4.84
CA LYS A 3 -50.94 5.63 5.84
C LYS A 3 -49.90 4.75 5.15
N PHE A 4 -48.66 4.89 5.60
CA PHE A 4 -47.51 4.06 5.26
C PHE A 4 -47.80 2.60 5.63
N GLY A 5 -47.71 1.73 4.62
CA GLY A 5 -47.70 0.28 4.78
C GLY A 5 -46.27 -0.18 5.08
N ASP A 6 -46.08 -0.64 6.30
CA ASP A 6 -44.86 -1.27 6.81
C ASP A 6 -44.69 -2.64 6.11
N ARG A 7 -43.77 -2.74 5.13
CA ARG A 7 -43.31 -4.02 4.59
C ARG A 7 -41.92 -4.29 5.16
N ARG A 8 -41.89 -4.94 6.32
CA ARG A 8 -40.73 -5.71 6.76
C ARG A 8 -40.58 -6.89 5.81
N ILE A 9 -39.58 -6.82 4.93
CA ILE A 9 -39.04 -8.00 4.27
C ILE A 9 -38.09 -8.65 5.28
N THR A 10 -38.62 -9.53 6.11
CA THR A 10 -37.83 -10.51 6.85
C THR A 10 -37.42 -11.60 5.87
N GLY A 11 -36.26 -11.44 5.22
CA GLY A 11 -35.58 -12.55 4.57
C GLY A 11 -34.91 -13.39 5.65
N ASN A 12 -35.36 -14.64 5.80
CA ASN A 12 -34.71 -15.66 6.60
C ASN A 12 -33.25 -15.85 6.14
N PRO A 13 -32.29 -16.10 7.05
CA PRO A 13 -30.98 -16.63 6.67
C PRO A 13 -31.19 -18.10 6.26
N GLU A 14 -31.35 -18.35 4.97
CA GLU A 14 -31.41 -19.71 4.44
C GLU A 14 -30.03 -20.38 4.63
N THR A 15 -30.03 -21.31 5.58
CA THR A 15 -29.29 -22.58 5.61
C THR A 15 -28.58 -22.93 4.30
N GLY A 16 -27.31 -22.58 4.19
CA GLY A 16 -26.40 -23.26 3.26
C GLY A 16 -26.16 -24.70 3.75
N SER A 17 -26.06 -25.67 2.83
CA SER A 17 -25.60 -26.99 3.22
C SER A 17 -24.12 -26.93 3.60
N PRO A 18 -23.63 -27.73 4.58
CA PRO A 18 -22.21 -27.78 4.94
C PRO A 18 -21.29 -28.09 3.76
N GLU A 19 -21.79 -28.82 2.75
CA GLU A 19 -21.08 -29.09 1.50
C GLU A 19 -20.98 -27.85 0.60
N ALA A 20 -22.04 -27.02 0.52
CA ALA A 20 -22.01 -25.76 -0.21
C ALA A 20 -21.13 -24.71 0.49
N GLU A 21 -21.14 -24.65 1.82
CA GLU A 21 -20.22 -23.80 2.59
C GLU A 21 -18.76 -24.27 2.45
N GLY A 22 -18.51 -25.58 2.53
CA GLY A 22 -17.18 -26.17 2.33
C GLY A 22 -16.63 -26.00 0.91
N THR A 23 -17.49 -25.96 -0.11
CA THR A 23 -17.10 -25.71 -1.50
C THR A 23 -16.83 -24.22 -1.74
N ARG A 24 -17.67 -23.33 -1.20
CA ARG A 24 -17.45 -21.88 -1.25
C ARG A 24 -16.14 -21.46 -0.58
N HIS A 25 -15.77 -22.08 0.54
CA HIS A 25 -14.50 -21.83 1.21
C HIS A 25 -13.29 -22.25 0.36
N LYS A 26 -13.35 -23.40 -0.32
CA LYS A 26 -12.26 -23.88 -1.17
C LYS A 26 -12.03 -23.01 -2.40
N ASP A 27 -13.10 -22.57 -3.06
CA ASP A 27 -12.99 -21.70 -4.23
C ASP A 27 -12.50 -20.30 -3.84
N TYR A 28 -12.93 -19.78 -2.67
CA TYR A 28 -12.38 -18.54 -2.11
C TYR A 28 -10.85 -18.62 -1.94
N ASP A 29 -10.36 -19.68 -1.29
CA ASP A 29 -8.92 -19.88 -1.06
C ASP A 29 -8.14 -20.01 -2.38
N LEU A 30 -8.71 -20.70 -3.37
CA LEU A 30 -8.08 -20.85 -4.67
C LEU A 30 -8.01 -19.50 -5.43
N ILE A 31 -9.10 -18.72 -5.44
CA ILE A 31 -9.11 -17.38 -6.05
C ILE A 31 -8.13 -16.47 -5.32
N PHE A 32 -8.05 -16.54 -3.99
CA PHE A 32 -7.07 -15.79 -3.20
C PHE A 32 -5.64 -16.10 -3.64
N ARG A 33 -5.27 -17.38 -3.73
CA ARG A 33 -3.92 -17.77 -4.18
C ARG A 33 -3.65 -17.32 -5.62
N LYS A 34 -4.61 -17.49 -6.53
CA LYS A 34 -4.50 -17.03 -7.93
C LYS A 34 -4.33 -15.51 -8.01
N PHE A 35 -5.05 -14.76 -7.20
CA PHE A 35 -4.92 -13.30 -7.07
C PHE A 35 -3.53 -12.90 -6.57
N LEU A 36 -3.06 -13.50 -5.46
CA LEU A 36 -1.74 -13.22 -4.91
C LEU A 36 -0.62 -13.48 -5.93
N ILE A 37 -0.67 -14.63 -6.62
CA ILE A 37 0.32 -14.96 -7.66
C ILE A 37 0.28 -13.94 -8.80
N SER A 38 -0.92 -13.58 -9.28
CA SER A 38 -1.10 -12.62 -10.37
C SER A 38 -0.59 -11.22 -10.02
N ARG A 39 -0.80 -10.79 -8.77
CA ARG A 39 -0.29 -9.52 -8.24
C ARG A 39 1.23 -9.58 -8.05
N TYR A 40 1.76 -10.67 -7.53
CA TYR A 40 3.19 -10.84 -7.32
C TYR A 40 3.97 -10.82 -8.63
N ALA A 41 3.50 -11.56 -9.64
CA ALA A 41 4.12 -11.59 -10.98
C ALA A 41 4.14 -10.20 -11.68
N THR A 42 3.34 -9.25 -11.19
CA THR A 42 3.24 -7.89 -11.73
C THR A 42 3.77 -6.83 -10.74
N GLY A 43 4.50 -7.25 -9.71
CA GLY A 43 5.21 -6.38 -8.77
C GLY A 43 4.41 -5.87 -7.58
N GLU A 44 3.23 -6.44 -7.28
CA GLU A 44 2.32 -6.18 -6.12
C GLU A 44 1.84 -4.73 -5.91
N LYS A 45 2.40 -3.74 -6.60
CA LYS A 45 2.08 -2.30 -6.48
C LYS A 45 0.80 -1.93 -7.23
N LEU A 46 0.04 -0.96 -6.73
CA LEU A 46 -1.19 -0.47 -7.39
C LEU A 46 -0.85 0.52 -8.51
N GLY A 47 -0.23 0.00 -9.57
CA GLY A 47 -0.08 0.73 -10.83
C GLY A 47 -1.18 0.37 -11.82
N SER A 48 -1.66 1.33 -12.61
CA SER A 48 -2.55 1.14 -13.76
C SER A 48 -2.15 -0.05 -14.66
N GLN A 49 -0.89 -0.14 -15.07
CA GLN A 49 -0.36 -1.21 -15.91
C GLN A 49 -0.24 -2.53 -15.14
N ASN A 50 0.24 -2.50 -13.90
CA ASN A 50 0.36 -3.70 -13.06
C ASN A 50 -1.01 -4.31 -12.75
N LEU A 51 -2.02 -3.48 -12.52
CA LEU A 51 -3.40 -3.92 -12.30
C LEU A 51 -4.04 -4.48 -13.57
N TYR A 52 -3.74 -3.88 -14.73
CA TYR A 52 -4.18 -4.43 -16.01
C TYR A 52 -3.59 -5.83 -16.24
N LEU A 53 -2.28 -6.00 -16.09
CA LEU A 53 -1.60 -7.28 -16.24
C LEU A 53 -2.06 -8.31 -15.20
N ALA A 54 -2.21 -7.91 -13.93
CA ALA A 54 -2.71 -8.79 -12.87
C ALA A 54 -4.15 -9.25 -13.16
N GLY A 55 -5.00 -8.34 -13.66
CA GLY A 55 -6.37 -8.66 -14.05
C GLY A 55 -6.41 -9.67 -15.21
N LYS A 56 -5.55 -9.50 -16.22
CA LYS A 56 -5.43 -10.46 -17.33
C LYS A 56 -4.96 -11.83 -16.86
N ASN A 57 -3.94 -11.87 -16.01
CA ASN A 57 -3.42 -13.11 -15.45
C ASN A 57 -4.49 -13.84 -14.64
N LEU A 58 -5.26 -13.10 -13.82
CA LEU A 58 -6.36 -13.68 -13.07
C LEU A 58 -7.49 -14.16 -13.99
N TYR A 59 -7.89 -13.37 -14.99
CA TYR A 59 -8.90 -13.76 -15.98
C TYR A 59 -8.52 -15.07 -16.69
N ALA A 60 -7.30 -15.14 -17.23
CA ALA A 60 -6.80 -16.36 -17.87
C ALA A 60 -6.79 -17.53 -16.90
N SER A 61 -6.38 -17.33 -15.66
CA SER A 61 -6.33 -18.38 -14.62
C SER A 61 -7.72 -18.92 -14.23
N LEU A 62 -8.75 -18.09 -14.33
CA LEU A 62 -10.12 -18.46 -13.97
C LEU A 62 -10.88 -19.13 -15.13
N TYR A 63 -10.69 -18.65 -16.37
CA TYR A 63 -11.52 -19.07 -17.50
C TYR A 63 -10.76 -19.81 -18.60
N HIS A 64 -9.44 -19.68 -18.66
CA HIS A 64 -8.54 -20.28 -19.65
C HIS A 64 -7.27 -20.87 -19.01
N PRO A 65 -7.38 -21.67 -17.92
CA PRO A 65 -6.23 -22.15 -17.16
C PRO A 65 -5.22 -22.94 -18.01
N GLU A 66 -5.65 -23.54 -19.12
CA GLU A 66 -4.80 -24.23 -20.08
C GLU A 66 -3.75 -23.32 -20.76
N ASN A 67 -3.96 -21.99 -20.77
CA ASN A 67 -3.10 -21.03 -21.45
C ASN A 67 -2.09 -20.32 -20.52
N ILE A 68 -2.01 -20.72 -19.24
CA ILE A 68 -1.19 -20.07 -18.20
C ILE A 68 0.32 -20.27 -18.35
N ASP A 69 0.77 -21.22 -19.17
CA ASP A 69 2.17 -21.70 -19.23
C ASP A 69 3.23 -20.65 -19.57
N SER A 70 2.84 -19.48 -20.06
CA SER A 70 3.75 -18.40 -20.49
C SER A 70 3.68 -17.12 -19.65
N LEU A 71 2.79 -17.03 -18.66
CA LEU A 71 2.37 -15.74 -18.07
C LEU A 71 2.98 -15.42 -16.70
N ILE A 72 3.79 -16.30 -16.09
CA ILE A 72 4.15 -16.18 -14.67
C ILE A 72 5.66 -16.41 -14.44
N ASP A 73 6.28 -15.43 -13.78
CA ASP A 73 7.68 -15.44 -13.37
C ASP A 73 8.03 -16.64 -12.47
N LEU A 74 9.25 -17.17 -12.57
CA LEU A 74 9.71 -18.37 -11.85
C LEU A 74 10.15 -18.07 -10.41
N SER A 75 9.32 -17.38 -9.63
CA SER A 75 9.68 -16.98 -8.26
C SER A 75 9.57 -18.13 -7.23
N GLU A 76 10.56 -18.22 -6.34
CA GLU A 76 10.60 -19.16 -5.19
C GLU A 76 9.46 -18.95 -4.19
N LYS A 77 8.85 -17.75 -4.12
CA LYS A 77 7.78 -17.44 -3.15
C LYS A 77 6.52 -18.28 -3.35
N PHE A 78 6.26 -18.72 -4.58
CA PHE A 78 5.14 -19.58 -4.94
C PHE A 78 5.65 -20.75 -5.79
N PRO A 79 6.20 -21.81 -5.16
CA PRO A 79 6.77 -22.94 -5.90
C PRO A 79 5.72 -23.65 -6.76
N ASP A 80 4.50 -23.82 -6.23
CA ASP A 80 3.40 -24.53 -6.90
C ASP A 80 2.51 -23.60 -7.76
N ARG A 81 3.00 -22.41 -8.13
CA ARG A 81 2.18 -21.38 -8.79
C ARG A 81 1.50 -21.84 -10.06
N ILE A 82 2.16 -22.66 -10.87
CA ILE A 82 1.59 -23.17 -12.13
C ILE A 82 0.41 -24.10 -11.81
N ASP A 83 0.57 -25.02 -10.87
CA ASP A 83 -0.50 -25.94 -10.46
C ASP A 83 -1.70 -25.17 -9.88
N ILE A 84 -1.45 -24.18 -9.04
CA ILE A 84 -2.50 -23.30 -8.47
C ILE A 84 -3.22 -22.53 -9.58
N MET A 85 -2.48 -21.93 -10.50
CA MET A 85 -3.04 -21.11 -11.57
C MET A 85 -3.76 -21.94 -12.62
N LYS A 86 -3.39 -23.21 -12.80
CA LYS A 86 -4.12 -24.16 -13.65
C LYS A 86 -5.30 -24.85 -12.97
N SER A 87 -5.35 -24.86 -11.63
CA SER A 87 -6.42 -25.53 -10.90
C SER A 87 -7.78 -24.90 -11.22
N PRO A 88 -8.78 -25.69 -11.64
CA PRO A 88 -10.12 -25.16 -11.92
C PRO A 88 -10.85 -24.82 -10.62
N LEU A 89 -11.77 -23.86 -10.69
CA LEU A 89 -12.75 -23.65 -9.63
C LEU A 89 -13.75 -24.82 -9.59
N SER A 90 -14.27 -25.12 -8.41
CA SER A 90 -15.32 -26.13 -8.21
C SER A 90 -16.67 -25.60 -8.69
N SER A 91 -16.91 -24.30 -8.49
CA SER A 91 -18.06 -23.58 -9.00
C SER A 91 -17.97 -23.33 -10.50
N LYS A 92 -19.13 -23.36 -11.17
CA LYS A 92 -19.25 -23.00 -12.59
C LYS A 92 -19.86 -21.60 -12.69
N PRO A 93 -19.24 -20.69 -13.46
CA PRO A 93 -19.81 -19.37 -13.68
C PRO A 93 -21.15 -19.48 -14.40
N GLU A 94 -22.12 -18.64 -14.00
CA GLU A 94 -23.37 -18.45 -14.73
C GLU A 94 -23.11 -17.71 -16.05
N THR A 95 -22.18 -16.75 -16.03
CA THR A 95 -21.72 -16.01 -17.20
C THR A 95 -20.21 -15.80 -17.17
N ILE A 96 -19.57 -15.87 -18.33
CA ILE A 96 -18.15 -15.56 -18.49
C ILE A 96 -18.04 -14.16 -19.09
N PRO A 97 -17.42 -13.18 -18.39
CA PRO A 97 -17.23 -11.84 -18.94
C PRO A 97 -16.20 -11.85 -20.06
N THR A 98 -16.16 -10.79 -20.87
CA THR A 98 -14.99 -10.54 -21.72
C THR A 98 -13.77 -10.17 -20.87
N GLU A 99 -12.55 -10.39 -21.39
CA GLU A 99 -11.31 -10.00 -20.70
C GLU A 99 -11.32 -8.51 -20.32
N ASP A 100 -11.75 -7.63 -21.22
CA ASP A 100 -11.80 -6.19 -20.97
C ASP A 100 -12.81 -5.80 -19.87
N GLU A 101 -13.99 -6.43 -19.85
CA GLU A 101 -14.98 -6.23 -18.80
C GLU A 101 -14.46 -6.68 -17.44
N PHE A 102 -13.85 -7.86 -17.40
CA PHE A 102 -13.25 -8.41 -16.18
C PHE A 102 -12.14 -7.51 -15.66
N VAL A 103 -11.19 -7.11 -16.50
CA VAL A 103 -10.05 -6.28 -16.10
C VAL A 103 -10.49 -4.90 -15.64
N LYS A 104 -11.50 -4.31 -16.30
CA LYS A 104 -12.08 -3.03 -15.89
C LYS A 104 -12.73 -3.12 -14.51
N GLU A 105 -13.50 -4.17 -14.24
CA GLU A 105 -14.15 -4.36 -12.96
C GLU A 105 -13.13 -4.69 -11.86
N PHE A 106 -12.16 -5.56 -12.15
CA PHE A 106 -11.01 -5.85 -11.30
C PHE A 106 -10.28 -4.58 -10.85
N ARG A 107 -9.92 -3.69 -11.79
CA ARG A 107 -9.30 -2.39 -11.48
C ARG A 107 -10.20 -1.52 -10.61
N LYS A 108 -11.50 -1.47 -10.90
CA LYS A 108 -12.47 -0.69 -10.13
C LYS A 108 -12.59 -1.19 -8.69
N ILE A 109 -12.66 -2.50 -8.48
CA ILE A 109 -12.74 -3.13 -7.16
C ILE A 109 -11.50 -2.78 -6.34
N LEU A 110 -10.30 -2.98 -6.92
CA LEU A 110 -9.03 -2.74 -6.24
C LEU A 110 -8.73 -1.26 -5.96
N THR A 111 -9.55 -0.33 -6.44
CA THR A 111 -9.29 1.11 -6.30
C THR A 111 -10.40 1.84 -5.56
N ARG A 112 -11.65 1.40 -5.74
CA ARG A 112 -12.85 2.03 -5.18
C ARG A 112 -13.74 1.08 -4.41
N GLY A 113 -13.54 -0.23 -4.55
CA GLY A 113 -14.32 -1.27 -3.86
C GLY A 113 -13.82 -1.57 -2.45
N ILE A 114 -12.71 -0.96 -2.01
CA ILE A 114 -12.07 -1.21 -0.72
C ILE A 114 -11.97 0.09 0.07
N ASP A 115 -12.22 -0.05 1.36
CA ASP A 115 -12.02 1.01 2.34
C ASP A 115 -10.57 0.97 2.85
N TYR A 116 -9.68 1.70 2.19
CA TYR A 116 -8.26 1.77 2.52
C TYR A 116 -7.98 2.38 3.90
N ASP A 117 -8.95 3.06 4.50
CA ASP A 117 -8.89 3.60 5.86
C ASP A 117 -8.68 2.48 6.88
N LYS A 118 -9.28 1.32 6.63
CA LYS A 118 -9.19 0.12 7.47
C LYS A 118 -7.83 -0.57 7.40
N CYS A 119 -6.99 -0.19 6.43
CA CYS A 119 -5.64 -0.72 6.30
C CYS A 119 -4.61 0.08 7.12
N ILE A 120 -4.97 1.22 7.71
CA ILE A 120 -4.06 1.98 8.57
C ILE A 120 -4.49 1.76 10.02
N SER A 121 -3.60 1.18 10.83
CA SER A 121 -3.83 0.99 12.25
C SER A 121 -3.95 2.32 12.99
N GLU A 122 -4.69 2.35 14.11
CA GLU A 122 -4.79 3.56 14.95
C GLU A 122 -3.41 4.03 15.43
N ALA A 123 -2.52 3.09 15.75
CA ALA A 123 -1.13 3.40 16.09
C ALA A 123 -0.40 4.12 14.94
N ALA A 124 -0.49 3.63 13.70
CA ALA A 124 0.12 4.30 12.55
C ALA A 124 -0.43 5.72 12.35
N ARG A 125 -1.74 5.93 12.55
CA ARG A 125 -2.37 7.26 12.48
C ARG A 125 -1.84 8.20 13.55
N GLU A 126 -1.78 7.73 14.78
CA GLU A 126 -1.29 8.50 15.92
C GLU A 126 0.15 8.95 15.69
N GLN A 127 1.01 8.02 15.28
CA GLN A 127 2.44 8.27 15.06
C GLN A 127 2.65 9.23 13.88
N LEU A 128 1.95 9.03 12.76
CA LEU A 128 1.97 9.97 11.63
C LEU A 128 1.50 11.37 12.06
N SER A 129 0.38 11.46 12.77
CA SER A 129 -0.18 12.74 13.21
C SER A 129 0.80 13.48 14.13
N ARG A 130 1.40 12.78 15.10
CA ARG A 130 2.34 13.38 16.04
C ARG A 130 3.62 13.84 15.35
N VAL A 131 4.19 13.04 14.45
CA VAL A 131 5.35 13.46 13.66
C VAL A 131 5.01 14.65 12.76
N ALA A 132 3.85 14.67 12.10
CA ALA A 132 3.45 15.78 11.23
C ALA A 132 3.11 17.08 11.97
N GLN A 133 2.70 16.99 13.24
CA GLN A 133 2.53 18.16 14.12
C GLN A 133 3.88 18.79 14.49
N LEU A 134 4.91 17.96 14.72
CA LEU A 134 6.24 18.40 15.18
C LEU A 134 7.20 18.72 14.03
N SER A 135 7.00 18.13 12.86
CA SER A 135 7.83 18.38 11.67
C SER A 135 7.45 19.71 11.00
N GLU A 136 8.45 20.41 10.46
CA GLU A 136 8.21 21.54 9.56
C GLU A 136 7.40 21.11 8.34
N GLN A 137 7.76 19.95 7.78
CA GLN A 137 7.01 19.29 6.72
C GLN A 137 7.17 17.77 6.80
N THR A 138 6.07 17.06 6.57
CA THR A 138 6.04 15.60 6.38
C THR A 138 5.74 15.27 4.92
N VAL A 139 6.42 14.27 4.40
CA VAL A 139 6.20 13.73 3.07
C VAL A 139 5.73 12.29 3.21
N ILE A 140 4.57 11.98 2.65
CA ILE A 140 4.13 10.62 2.44
C ILE A 140 4.59 10.19 1.06
N TRP A 141 5.23 9.04 1.02
CA TRP A 141 5.90 8.49 -0.13
C TRP A 141 5.27 7.16 -0.51
N THR A 142 4.99 6.93 -1.78
CA THR A 142 4.40 5.66 -2.23
C THR A 142 4.87 5.28 -3.63
N GLU A 143 5.11 4.00 -3.87
CA GLU A 143 5.49 3.48 -5.18
C GLU A 143 4.27 3.25 -6.07
N GLY A 144 4.40 3.51 -7.37
CA GLY A 144 3.51 2.94 -8.40
C GLY A 144 3.95 3.28 -9.81
N ASP A 145 3.03 3.51 -10.74
CA ASP A 145 3.35 3.59 -12.17
C ASP A 145 3.13 4.98 -12.78
N SER A 146 3.89 5.26 -13.83
CA SER A 146 3.91 6.53 -14.59
C SER A 146 2.62 6.83 -15.39
N ALA A 147 1.69 5.88 -15.47
CA ALA A 147 0.46 5.98 -16.25
C ALA A 147 -0.61 6.83 -15.55
N GLY A 148 -0.39 8.14 -15.52
CA GLY A 148 -1.40 9.12 -15.14
C GLY A 148 -0.81 10.35 -14.48
N VAL A 149 -0.04 11.16 -15.20
CA VAL A 149 0.29 12.51 -14.74
C VAL A 149 -0.93 13.40 -14.96
N PRO A 150 -1.56 13.99 -13.93
CA PRO A 150 -2.44 15.13 -14.16
C PRO A 150 -1.55 16.34 -14.44
N GLU A 151 -1.81 17.09 -15.51
CA GLU A 151 -1.07 18.31 -15.91
C GLU A 151 -0.98 19.38 -14.80
N LYS A 152 -1.76 19.24 -13.71
CA LYS A 152 -1.72 20.06 -12.49
C LYS A 152 -2.15 19.22 -11.27
N GLY A 153 -1.25 18.41 -10.72
CA GLY A 153 -1.54 17.59 -9.53
C GLY A 153 -0.30 16.87 -9.00
N LEU A 154 -0.43 16.32 -7.78
CA LEU A 154 0.56 15.39 -7.25
C LEU A 154 0.79 14.28 -8.29
N PRO A 155 2.04 13.88 -8.53
CA PRO A 155 2.29 12.77 -9.43
C PRO A 155 1.64 11.47 -8.92
N GLY A 156 1.42 10.52 -9.83
CA GLY A 156 0.94 9.17 -9.54
C GLY A 156 -0.31 8.79 -10.33
N SER A 157 -0.45 7.50 -10.68
CA SER A 157 -1.60 7.03 -11.45
C SER A 157 -2.91 7.18 -10.68
N ARG A 158 -4.01 7.22 -11.44
CA ARG A 158 -5.36 7.41 -10.91
C ARG A 158 -5.70 6.42 -9.79
N GLU A 159 -5.22 5.19 -9.91
CA GLU A 159 -5.40 4.12 -8.94
C GLU A 159 -4.65 4.37 -7.63
N GLN A 160 -3.42 4.87 -7.70
CA GLN A 160 -2.66 5.28 -6.51
C GLN A 160 -3.34 6.44 -5.80
N LEU A 161 -3.81 7.45 -6.55
CA LEU A 161 -4.49 8.59 -5.98
C LEU A 161 -5.79 8.18 -5.26
N TYR A 162 -6.52 7.17 -5.78
CA TYR A 162 -7.67 6.61 -5.06
C TYR A 162 -7.29 5.88 -3.78
N LYS A 163 -6.23 5.05 -3.80
CA LYS A 163 -5.70 4.41 -2.58
C LYS A 163 -5.42 5.47 -1.52
N ILE A 164 -4.61 6.48 -1.87
CA ILE A 164 -4.20 7.56 -0.96
C ILE A 164 -5.41 8.37 -0.47
N ALA A 165 -6.37 8.67 -1.34
CA ALA A 165 -7.59 9.34 -0.92
C ALA A 165 -8.40 8.48 0.07
N GLY A 166 -8.46 7.17 -0.18
CA GLY A 166 -9.15 6.19 0.64
C GLY A 166 -8.53 5.97 2.02
N THR A 167 -7.24 6.28 2.23
CA THR A 167 -6.60 6.17 3.56
C THR A 167 -6.97 7.29 4.53
N ARG A 168 -7.64 8.34 4.03
CA ARG A 168 -8.01 9.55 4.78
C ARG A 168 -6.82 10.29 5.42
N ILE A 169 -5.61 10.11 4.90
CA ILE A 169 -4.43 10.93 5.27
C ILE A 169 -4.69 12.42 5.01
N TYR A 170 -5.53 12.75 4.02
CA TYR A 170 -5.96 14.14 3.76
C TYR A 170 -6.76 14.76 4.92
N ASP A 171 -7.43 13.96 5.74
CA ASP A 171 -8.14 14.43 6.93
C ASP A 171 -7.13 14.82 8.03
N ILE A 172 -6.15 13.96 8.30
CA ILE A 172 -5.02 14.26 9.23
C ILE A 172 -4.31 15.55 8.81
N ARG A 173 -3.99 15.66 7.52
CA ARG A 173 -3.38 16.85 6.92
C ARG A 173 -4.22 18.11 7.12
N LYS A 174 -5.55 18.00 7.02
CA LYS A 174 -6.47 19.13 7.18
C LYS A 174 -6.52 19.61 8.63
N ASP A 175 -6.56 18.68 9.57
CA ASP A 175 -6.68 19.01 11.00
C ASP A 175 -5.40 19.69 11.51
N ILE A 176 -4.23 19.13 11.19
CA ILE A 176 -2.95 19.75 11.59
C ILE A 176 -2.74 21.12 10.94
N ALA A 177 -3.09 21.27 9.65
CA ALA A 177 -2.96 22.55 8.96
C ALA A 177 -3.85 23.64 9.57
N LYS A 178 -5.04 23.27 10.05
CA LYS A 178 -5.94 24.16 10.78
C LYS A 178 -5.29 24.60 12.09
N ASP A 179 -4.71 23.68 12.85
CA ASP A 179 -4.07 23.98 14.14
C ASP A 179 -2.82 24.85 13.98
N ARG A 180 -2.04 24.65 12.91
CA ARG A 180 -0.84 25.43 12.59
C ARG A 180 -1.12 26.75 11.86
N ASN A 181 -2.37 27.03 11.49
CA ASN A 181 -2.73 28.13 10.57
C ASN A 181 -1.87 28.15 9.29
N ALA A 182 -1.67 26.98 8.69
CA ALA A 182 -0.81 26.76 7.52
C ALA A 182 -1.61 26.26 6.32
N LYS A 183 -1.04 26.29 5.11
CA LYS A 183 -1.65 25.57 3.98
C LYS A 183 -1.48 24.09 4.20
N ARG A 184 -2.49 23.31 3.79
CA ARG A 184 -2.45 21.84 3.89
C ARG A 184 -1.18 21.24 3.29
N SER A 185 -0.71 21.75 2.15
CA SER A 185 0.51 21.28 1.45
C SER A 185 1.80 21.53 2.22
N ASP A 186 1.78 22.47 3.15
CA ASP A 186 2.96 22.85 3.89
C ASP A 186 3.20 21.87 5.04
N VAL A 187 2.14 21.19 5.50
CA VAL A 187 2.18 20.17 6.56
C VAL A 187 2.49 18.79 6.00
N ILE A 188 1.61 18.24 5.16
CA ILE A 188 1.79 16.93 4.54
C ILE A 188 1.80 17.07 3.02
N LEU A 189 2.93 16.75 2.40
CA LEU A 189 3.07 16.55 0.98
C LEU A 189 2.95 15.05 0.68
N ILE A 190 2.39 14.70 -0.48
CA ILE A 190 2.26 13.30 -0.90
C ILE A 190 2.96 13.16 -2.24
N VAL A 191 3.87 12.19 -2.35
CA VAL A 191 4.64 11.88 -3.54
C VAL A 191 4.32 10.45 -3.94
N ALA A 192 3.61 10.27 -5.05
CA ALA A 192 3.28 8.96 -5.61
C ALA A 192 3.92 8.84 -6.99
N GLU A 193 4.99 8.07 -7.12
CA GLU A 193 5.78 8.02 -8.36
C GLU A 193 6.34 6.62 -8.63
N GLU A 194 6.71 6.40 -9.90
CA GLU A 194 7.46 5.22 -10.31
C GLU A 194 8.95 5.40 -10.02
N GLY A 195 9.55 4.44 -9.30
CA GLY A 195 10.93 4.58 -8.86
C GLY A 195 11.06 5.70 -7.85
N LYS A 196 10.29 5.57 -6.77
CA LYS A 196 10.08 6.51 -5.68
C LYS A 196 11.41 7.15 -5.19
N MET A 197 12.51 6.40 -5.21
CA MET A 197 13.88 6.82 -4.88
C MET A 197 14.42 7.97 -5.72
N ARG A 198 14.02 8.08 -6.99
CA ARG A 198 14.50 9.13 -7.92
C ARG A 198 14.13 10.53 -7.48
N PHE A 199 13.07 10.68 -6.68
CA PHE A 199 12.54 11.97 -6.24
C PHE A 199 13.03 12.38 -4.85
N ILE A 200 13.81 11.52 -4.16
CA ILE A 200 14.29 11.82 -2.81
C ILE A 200 15.09 13.12 -2.78
N THR A 201 15.89 13.37 -3.83
CA THR A 201 16.71 14.57 -3.97
C THR A 201 15.90 15.84 -4.16
N ASP A 202 14.76 15.76 -4.87
CA ASP A 202 13.86 16.90 -5.05
C ASP A 202 13.08 17.22 -3.78
N VAL A 203 12.66 16.18 -3.05
CA VAL A 203 12.06 16.33 -1.72
C VAL A 203 13.04 17.01 -0.77
N VAL A 204 14.28 16.51 -0.70
CA VAL A 204 15.32 17.07 0.18
C VAL A 204 15.71 18.48 -0.23
N LYS A 205 15.71 18.79 -1.53
CA LYS A 205 15.91 20.17 -2.01
C LYS A 205 14.81 21.10 -1.47
N SER A 206 13.54 20.69 -1.53
CA SER A 206 12.44 21.46 -0.95
C SER A 206 12.57 21.61 0.57
N PHE A 207 13.11 20.61 1.27
CA PHE A 207 13.39 20.70 2.70
C PHE A 207 14.51 21.70 3.00
N HIS A 208 15.60 21.63 2.24
CA HIS A 208 16.73 22.55 2.37
C HIS A 208 16.30 24.02 2.10
N GLU A 209 15.44 24.27 1.12
CA GLU A 209 14.86 25.60 0.85
C GLU A 209 14.05 26.14 2.05
N LYS A 210 13.50 25.25 2.89
CA LYS A 210 12.79 25.58 4.14
C LYS A 210 13.70 25.63 5.37
N GLN A 211 15.02 25.49 5.18
CA GLN A 211 16.02 25.42 6.25
C GLN A 211 15.81 24.22 7.18
N ILE A 212 15.23 23.13 6.68
CA ILE A 212 15.19 21.86 7.40
C ILE A 212 16.60 21.28 7.41
N SER A 213 17.14 21.08 8.61
CA SER A 213 18.51 20.59 8.83
C SER A 213 18.56 19.09 9.10
N THR A 214 17.46 18.50 9.56
CA THR A 214 17.39 17.09 9.93
C THR A 214 16.22 16.41 9.23
N ILE A 215 16.48 15.28 8.58
CA ILE A 215 15.49 14.50 7.83
C ILE A 215 15.34 13.14 8.46
N ILE A 216 14.14 12.83 8.92
CA ILE A 216 13.77 11.51 9.41
C ILE A 216 13.23 10.69 8.23
N ILE A 217 13.82 9.53 7.95
CA ILE A 217 13.34 8.62 6.89
C ILE A 217 12.79 7.36 7.56
N ILE A 218 11.50 7.08 7.33
CA ILE A 218 10.78 5.97 7.96
C ILE A 218 10.28 5.04 6.86
N GLU A 219 10.85 3.84 6.81
CA GLU A 219 10.73 2.92 5.69
C GLU A 219 10.89 1.46 6.15
N ASP A 220 10.24 0.51 5.47
CA ASP A 220 10.33 -0.93 5.80
C ASP A 220 11.47 -1.66 5.06
N ARG A 221 11.91 -1.12 3.92
CA ARG A 221 12.99 -1.66 3.11
C ARG A 221 14.30 -0.96 3.43
N LEU A 222 15.19 -1.68 4.11
CA LEU A 222 16.51 -1.18 4.46
C LEU A 222 17.32 -0.67 3.24
N GLN A 223 17.24 -1.36 2.11
CA GLN A 223 17.90 -0.93 0.86
C GLN A 223 17.44 0.47 0.39
N ASN A 224 16.16 0.80 0.55
CA ASN A 224 15.65 2.13 0.20
C ASN A 224 16.22 3.20 1.13
N ILE A 225 16.34 2.90 2.43
CA ILE A 225 16.97 3.80 3.42
C ILE A 225 18.43 4.07 3.04
N ILE A 226 19.20 3.01 2.77
CA ILE A 226 20.61 3.11 2.38
C ILE A 226 20.75 3.98 1.14
N GLN A 227 19.99 3.66 0.08
CA GLN A 227 20.03 4.41 -1.16
C GLN A 227 19.61 5.88 -0.94
N ALA A 228 18.63 6.16 -0.08
CA ALA A 228 18.21 7.52 0.25
C ALA A 228 19.35 8.30 0.91
N ILE A 229 19.99 7.71 1.93
CA ILE A 229 21.12 8.32 2.64
C ILE A 229 22.26 8.62 1.67
N GLU A 230 22.63 7.68 0.80
CA GLU A 230 23.68 7.86 -0.20
C GLU A 230 23.36 9.01 -1.16
N MET A 231 22.13 9.04 -1.70
CA MET A 231 21.69 10.09 -2.62
C MET A 231 21.67 11.47 -1.95
N ILE A 232 21.20 11.55 -0.71
CA ILE A 232 21.16 12.80 0.07
C ILE A 232 22.58 13.29 0.36
N LYS A 233 23.44 12.44 0.92
CA LYS A 233 24.83 12.81 1.25
C LYS A 233 25.62 13.22 0.02
N LYS A 234 25.41 12.53 -1.12
CA LYS A 234 26.08 12.88 -2.38
C LYS A 234 25.73 14.30 -2.87
N GLN A 235 24.49 14.74 -2.67
CA GLN A 235 24.02 16.02 -3.20
C GLN A 235 24.13 17.17 -2.20
N PHE A 236 23.90 16.90 -0.91
CA PHE A 236 23.79 17.92 0.14
C PHE A 236 24.95 17.85 1.14
N GLY A 237 25.80 16.82 1.10
CA GLY A 237 26.93 16.68 2.01
C GLY A 237 26.50 16.69 3.48
N GLU A 238 27.21 17.45 4.30
CA GLU A 238 26.96 17.63 5.73
C GLU A 238 25.92 18.72 6.04
N SER A 239 25.30 19.33 5.03
CA SER A 239 24.29 20.39 5.26
C SER A 239 22.95 19.85 5.79
N VAL A 240 22.76 18.53 5.71
CA VAL A 240 21.53 17.85 6.10
C VAL A 240 21.89 16.56 6.84
N ASP A 241 21.44 16.47 8.09
CA ASP A 241 21.51 15.25 8.88
C ASP A 241 20.35 14.31 8.51
N VAL A 242 20.65 13.03 8.32
CA VAL A 242 19.63 12.01 8.03
C VAL A 242 19.54 11.06 9.21
N PHE A 243 18.33 10.94 9.77
CA PHE A 243 18.00 10.01 10.83
C PHE A 243 17.14 8.87 10.26
N PRO A 244 17.73 7.70 9.97
CA PRO A 244 16.98 6.55 9.46
C PRO A 244 16.20 5.86 10.58
N VAL A 245 14.99 5.42 10.27
CA VAL A 245 14.18 4.51 11.08
C VAL A 245 13.71 3.36 10.20
N TRP A 246 14.25 2.18 10.46
CA TRP A 246 13.85 0.96 9.77
C TRP A 246 12.70 0.27 10.51
N VAL A 247 11.51 0.27 9.92
CA VAL A 247 10.35 -0.41 10.50
C VAL A 247 10.29 -1.84 9.99
N ARG A 248 10.63 -2.80 10.85
CA ARG A 248 10.80 -4.22 10.53
C ARG A 248 9.47 -4.95 10.35
N GLN A 249 8.80 -4.67 9.25
CA GLN A 249 7.56 -5.36 8.86
C GLN A 249 7.66 -6.04 7.49
N SER A 250 6.60 -6.75 7.11
CA SER A 250 6.50 -7.48 5.85
C SER A 250 7.59 -8.55 5.68
N GLU A 251 7.83 -8.99 4.45
CA GLU A 251 8.90 -9.95 4.11
C GLU A 251 10.32 -9.36 4.13
N PHE A 252 10.45 -8.06 4.43
CA PHE A 252 11.72 -7.34 4.41
C PHE A 252 12.36 -7.18 5.80
N LYS A 253 11.65 -7.54 6.87
CA LYS A 253 12.05 -7.33 8.27
C LYS A 253 13.43 -7.86 8.68
N ASP A 254 13.95 -8.87 7.97
CA ASP A 254 15.25 -9.50 8.24
C ASP A 254 16.23 -9.36 7.07
N LYS A 255 15.92 -8.55 6.04
CA LYS A 255 16.82 -8.32 4.91
C LYS A 255 17.84 -7.22 5.25
N THR A 256 19.09 -7.63 5.43
CA THR A 256 20.19 -6.76 5.85
C THR A 256 20.95 -6.15 4.68
N GLU A 257 21.84 -5.20 4.99
CA GLU A 257 22.86 -4.71 4.08
C GLU A 257 23.91 -5.80 3.80
N ASP A 258 24.43 -5.83 2.57
CA ASP A 258 25.45 -6.81 2.19
C ASP A 258 26.71 -6.65 3.06
N GLY A 259 27.10 -7.74 3.72
CA GLY A 259 28.29 -7.76 4.57
C GLY A 259 28.10 -7.24 6.00
N LYS A 260 26.89 -6.84 6.40
CA LYS A 260 26.57 -6.48 7.79
C LYS A 260 25.72 -7.54 8.49
N SER A 261 25.89 -7.66 9.80
CA SER A 261 25.00 -8.48 10.63
C SER A 261 23.64 -7.81 10.81
N LEU A 262 22.65 -8.60 11.24
CA LEU A 262 21.34 -8.05 11.60
C LEU A 262 21.48 -7.08 12.77
N GLU A 263 22.24 -7.44 13.80
CA GLU A 263 22.46 -6.60 14.99
C GLU A 263 23.08 -5.25 14.65
N GLU A 264 24.04 -5.21 13.73
CA GLU A 264 24.61 -3.96 13.22
C GLU A 264 23.55 -3.12 12.51
N CYS A 265 22.73 -3.72 11.65
CA CYS A 265 21.66 -3.02 10.97
C CYS A 265 20.58 -2.50 11.95
N LEU A 266 20.23 -3.28 12.98
CA LEU A 266 19.26 -2.85 14.00
C LEU A 266 19.71 -1.57 14.70
N PHE A 267 21.02 -1.47 15.00
CA PHE A 267 21.62 -0.31 15.64
C PHE A 267 21.76 0.88 14.68
N ASP A 268 22.40 0.67 13.52
CA ASP A 268 22.72 1.74 12.56
C ASP A 268 21.48 2.45 12.00
N TYR A 269 20.36 1.73 11.89
CA TYR A 269 19.14 2.21 11.23
C TYR A 269 17.96 2.39 12.20
N ASN A 270 18.23 2.50 13.50
CA ASN A 270 17.25 2.69 14.58
C ASN A 270 16.02 1.80 14.41
N ALA A 271 16.26 0.51 14.21
CA ALA A 271 15.21 -0.40 13.80
C ALA A 271 14.14 -0.59 14.90
N ILE A 272 12.88 -0.63 14.49
CA ILE A 272 11.73 -0.88 15.35
C ILE A 272 10.87 -2.00 14.76
N ASP A 273 10.31 -2.87 15.60
CA ASP A 273 9.47 -3.98 15.13
C ASP A 273 8.04 -3.50 14.78
N SER A 274 7.63 -2.35 15.31
CA SER A 274 6.31 -1.76 15.06
C SER A 274 6.36 -0.24 15.00
N ILE A 275 5.57 0.34 14.11
CA ILE A 275 5.41 1.80 13.99
C ILE A 275 4.96 2.46 15.30
N SER A 276 4.29 1.72 16.20
CA SER A 276 3.89 2.22 17.53
C SER A 276 5.06 2.69 18.40
N GLU A 277 6.27 2.23 18.11
CA GLU A 277 7.49 2.58 18.85
C GLU A 277 8.19 3.83 18.30
N LEU A 278 7.72 4.39 17.17
CA LEU A 278 8.40 5.46 16.46
C LEU A 278 8.69 6.66 17.37
N MET A 279 7.66 7.25 17.97
CA MET A 279 7.85 8.43 18.82
C MET A 279 8.76 8.17 20.02
N MET A 280 8.78 6.95 20.57
CA MET A 280 9.73 6.60 21.64
C MET A 280 11.18 6.69 21.16
N VAL A 281 11.49 6.22 19.95
CA VAL A 281 12.82 6.32 19.34
C VAL A 281 13.18 7.77 19.00
N LEU A 282 12.24 8.53 18.42
CA LEU A 282 12.49 9.93 18.06
C LEU A 282 12.68 10.82 19.31
N ASP A 283 11.89 10.59 20.37
CA ASP A 283 11.98 11.31 21.64
C ASP A 283 13.28 10.98 22.39
N LYS A 284 13.69 9.69 22.41
CA LYS A 284 14.97 9.25 23.02
C LYS A 284 16.19 9.92 22.38
N ASN A 285 16.13 10.21 21.09
CA ASN A 285 17.19 10.88 20.33
C ASN A 285 17.02 12.40 20.25
N ASN A 286 16.00 12.97 20.93
CA ASN A 286 15.74 14.40 21.01
C ASN A 286 15.65 15.11 19.64
N LEU A 287 15.04 14.45 18.65
CA LEU A 287 15.04 14.98 17.28
C LEU A 287 14.18 16.23 17.11
N PHE A 288 13.08 16.35 17.83
CA PHE A 288 12.17 17.51 17.76
C PHE A 288 12.53 18.59 18.79
N SER A 289 13.81 18.94 18.88
CA SER A 289 14.26 20.05 19.72
C SER A 289 13.98 21.41 19.06
N SER A 290 13.94 22.49 19.85
CA SER A 290 13.74 23.85 19.32
C SER A 290 14.88 24.36 18.43
N GLU A 291 16.02 23.65 18.42
CA GLU A 291 17.24 24.06 17.71
C GLU A 291 17.31 23.51 16.28
N HIS A 292 16.51 22.48 15.97
CA HIS A 292 16.51 21.81 14.68
C HIS A 292 15.16 21.89 13.98
N LYS A 293 15.19 22.29 12.72
CA LYS A 293 14.02 22.16 11.84
C LYS A 293 14.02 20.78 11.23
N VAL A 294 12.98 20.01 11.53
CA VAL A 294 12.88 18.60 11.14
C VAL A 294 11.91 18.43 9.97
N GLY A 295 12.34 17.68 8.97
CA GLY A 295 11.49 17.12 7.92
C GLY A 295 11.35 15.62 8.12
N SER A 296 10.21 15.05 7.72
CA SER A 296 9.98 13.61 7.81
C SER A 296 9.49 13.04 6.49
N ILE A 297 9.89 11.80 6.21
CA ILE A 297 9.50 11.04 5.02
C ILE A 297 9.00 9.68 5.49
N PHE A 298 7.74 9.35 5.19
CA PHE A 298 7.12 8.07 5.51
C PHE A 298 6.82 7.29 4.24
N ASP A 299 7.15 6.01 4.23
CA ASP A 299 6.59 5.10 3.25
C ASP A 299 5.12 4.74 3.57
N LEU A 300 4.24 4.94 2.62
CA LEU A 300 2.82 4.64 2.78
C LEU A 300 2.57 3.14 2.77
N ASP A 301 3.17 2.42 1.83
CA ASP A 301 2.81 1.04 1.51
C ASP A 301 3.41 0.03 2.49
N GLY A 302 4.67 0.24 2.83
CA GLY A 302 5.45 -0.60 3.71
C GLY A 302 5.25 -0.24 5.17
N VAL A 303 5.01 1.03 5.54
CA VAL A 303 4.94 1.47 6.95
C VAL A 303 3.56 1.79 7.45
N LEU A 304 2.79 2.60 6.72
CA LEU A 304 1.50 3.08 7.22
C LEU A 304 0.36 2.09 6.95
N LEU A 305 0.44 1.35 5.84
CA LEU A 305 -0.55 0.37 5.43
C LEU A 305 -0.18 -1.04 5.91
N ASP A 306 -1.13 -1.70 6.54
CA ASP A 306 -1.11 -3.13 6.78
C ASP A 306 -1.38 -3.88 5.45
N ASP A 307 -0.35 -4.51 4.93
CA ASP A 307 -0.40 -5.21 3.66
C ASP A 307 -1.25 -6.50 3.72
N GLU A 308 -1.22 -7.22 4.83
CA GLU A 308 -2.05 -8.41 5.02
C GLU A 308 -3.53 -8.00 5.00
N LYS A 309 -3.88 -6.97 5.77
CA LYS A 309 -5.25 -6.45 5.81
C LYS A 309 -5.71 -5.90 4.46
N ARG A 310 -4.81 -5.21 3.75
CA ARG A 310 -5.07 -4.74 2.39
C ARG A 310 -5.38 -5.90 1.45
N ARG A 311 -4.58 -6.96 1.45
CA ARG A 311 -4.78 -8.15 0.61
C ARG A 311 -6.11 -8.84 0.93
N GLU A 312 -6.44 -8.99 2.21
CA GLU A 312 -7.72 -9.56 2.67
C GLU A 312 -8.94 -8.77 2.16
N LEU A 313 -8.92 -7.44 2.30
CA LEU A 313 -10.01 -6.60 1.85
C LEU A 313 -10.14 -6.61 0.32
N GLN A 314 -9.00 -6.62 -0.38
CA GLN A 314 -8.95 -6.72 -1.84
C GLN A 314 -9.60 -7.99 -2.34
N ILE A 315 -9.22 -9.15 -1.79
CA ILE A 315 -9.80 -10.42 -2.23
C ILE A 315 -11.27 -10.53 -1.85
N SER A 316 -11.65 -10.09 -0.65
CA SER A 316 -13.04 -10.16 -0.18
C SER A 316 -13.94 -9.36 -1.11
N ALA A 317 -13.51 -8.17 -1.52
CA ALA A 317 -14.24 -7.33 -2.47
C ALA A 317 -14.29 -7.95 -3.88
N LEU A 318 -13.20 -8.58 -4.34
CA LEU A 318 -13.15 -9.27 -5.63
C LEU A 318 -14.14 -10.44 -5.68
N VAL A 319 -14.06 -11.35 -4.70
CA VAL A 319 -14.94 -12.53 -4.65
C VAL A 319 -16.40 -12.11 -4.52
N ALA A 320 -16.72 -11.14 -3.67
CA ALA A 320 -18.08 -10.65 -3.52
C ALA A 320 -18.65 -10.07 -4.82
N GLU A 321 -17.87 -9.28 -5.56
CA GLU A 321 -18.33 -8.70 -6.83
C GLU A 321 -18.41 -9.76 -7.94
N PHE A 322 -17.49 -10.71 -7.99
CA PHE A 322 -17.54 -11.82 -8.97
C PHE A 322 -18.74 -12.74 -8.72
N GLN A 323 -19.05 -13.08 -7.47
CA GLN A 323 -20.25 -13.85 -7.12
C GLN A 323 -21.53 -13.09 -7.51
N LYS A 324 -21.58 -11.79 -7.22
CA LYS A 324 -22.72 -10.93 -7.58
C LYS A 324 -22.95 -10.85 -9.09
N ASN A 325 -21.88 -10.94 -9.88
CA ASN A 325 -21.95 -10.95 -11.35
C ASN A 325 -22.14 -12.36 -11.94
N GLY A 326 -22.20 -13.41 -11.11
CA GLY A 326 -22.29 -14.80 -11.57
C GLY A 326 -21.05 -15.27 -12.33
N TRP A 327 -19.88 -14.67 -12.03
CA TRP A 327 -18.60 -14.92 -12.70
C TRP A 327 -17.77 -16.04 -12.05
N ILE A 328 -18.16 -16.45 -10.85
CA ILE A 328 -17.62 -17.57 -10.07
C ILE A 328 -18.72 -18.21 -9.26
#